data_AF-A0A8H6XKE2-F1
#
_entry.id   AF-A0A8H6XKE2-F1
#
_cell.length_a   1.000
_cell.length_b   1.000
_cell.length_c   1.000
_cell.angle_alpha   90.00
_cell.angle_beta   90.00
_cell.angle_gamma   90.00
#
_symmetry.space_group_name_H-M   'P 1'
#
loop_
_entity.id
_entity.type
_entity.pdbx_description
1 polymer ?
#
loop_
_entity_poly.entity_id
_entity_poly.type
_entity_poly.pdbx_seq_one_letter_code
_entity_poly.pdbx_strand_id
1 'polypeptide(L)'
;MGDALISAKSRTPMLVTQNDQLLLCGAFPPSLEDMVASVTKSRTTTSSLLRTSVKSYPYHAIVLARQLSDTIAGDYARLAPLSETAVFNFLSSLSSMNYVVHVLFNPVDTTARNRFVLDDASRLCVFRCVFGFTGLVLPFYRELVHRETSDGLAQSPRAYERLQFMRAQARDMAIMGAHLLARAIRYLPKIHYAPAQWNSIYGWVEFCAEEVDSGAQLYPEFMQDLETLANELKFMGYMLQAASEPHYIALVKRLEGHANLASIDISSQLDFFLETAWMGRSRLMLTSRESLRADAQSVSPTILSFTVFL
;
A
#
# COMPACT_ATOMS: atom_id res chain seq x y z
N MET A 1 7.45 15.05 13.46
CA MET A 1 6.54 14.13 12.71
C MET A 1 6.47 12.77 13.38
N GLY A 2 7.58 12.04 13.57
CA GLY A 2 7.56 10.72 14.22
C GLY A 2 6.81 10.69 15.55
N ASP A 3 7.12 11.61 16.47
CA ASP A 3 6.44 11.66 17.79
C ASP A 3 4.95 11.99 17.70
N ALA A 4 4.55 12.78 16.70
CA ALA A 4 3.14 13.09 16.45
C ALA A 4 2.38 11.86 15.93
N LEU A 5 2.98 11.10 15.01
CA LEU A 5 2.40 9.85 14.51
C LEU A 5 2.36 8.78 15.59
N ILE A 6 3.40 8.68 16.42
CA ILE A 6 3.39 7.82 17.61
C ILE A 6 2.24 8.24 18.51
N SER A 7 2.14 9.53 18.86
CA SER A 7 1.12 10.03 19.77
C SER A 7 -0.29 9.74 19.25
N ALA A 8 -0.53 9.97 17.95
CA ALA A 8 -1.80 9.64 17.31
C ALA A 8 -2.10 8.13 17.34
N LYS A 9 -1.08 7.29 17.14
CA LYS A 9 -1.21 5.82 17.21
C LYS A 9 -1.44 5.32 18.64
N SER A 10 -0.66 5.80 19.61
CA SER A 10 -0.72 5.39 21.01
C SER A 10 -1.81 6.10 21.80
N ARG A 11 -2.54 7.03 21.16
CA ARG A 11 -3.56 7.87 21.79
C ARG A 11 -3.03 8.68 22.97
N THR A 12 -1.75 9.02 22.92
CA THR A 12 -1.13 9.86 23.95
C THR A 12 -1.22 11.33 23.55
N PRO A 13 -1.27 12.26 24.52
CA PRO A 13 -1.32 13.68 24.21
C PRO A 13 -0.13 14.10 23.34
N MET A 14 -0.43 14.78 22.24
CA MET A 14 0.60 15.24 21.32
C MET A 14 1.31 16.47 21.90
N LEU A 15 2.58 16.31 22.26
CA LEU A 15 3.39 17.39 22.85
C LEU A 15 3.90 18.41 21.82
N VAL A 16 3.83 18.08 20.53
CA VAL A 16 4.22 18.98 19.44
C VAL A 16 3.14 20.03 19.23
N THR A 17 3.44 21.28 19.54
CA THR A 17 2.51 22.42 19.34
C THR A 17 2.54 22.90 17.88
N GLN A 18 1.59 23.77 17.51
CA GLN A 18 1.60 24.41 16.19
C GLN A 18 2.81 25.35 16.03
N ASN A 19 3.24 25.99 17.11
CA ASN A 19 4.43 26.85 17.09
C ASN A 19 5.70 26.05 16.80
N ASP A 20 5.84 24.86 17.38
CA ASP A 20 6.97 23.96 17.09
C ASP A 20 7.00 23.56 15.61
N GLN A 21 5.84 23.36 14.99
CA GLN A 21 5.74 23.05 13.56
C GLN A 21 6.21 24.23 12.70
N LEU A 22 5.79 25.45 13.04
CA LEU A 22 6.20 26.65 12.31
C LEU A 22 7.70 26.93 12.47
N LEU A 23 8.26 26.67 13.66
CA LEU A 23 9.72 26.75 13.88
C LEU A 23 10.49 25.78 12.96
N LEU A 24 9.96 24.58 12.71
CA LEU A 24 10.59 23.57 11.86
C LEU A 24 10.41 23.83 10.35
N CYS A 25 9.24 24.36 9.95
CA CYS A 25 8.90 24.60 8.54
C CYS A 25 9.34 25.98 8.03
N GLY A 26 9.50 26.95 8.94
CA GLY A 26 9.78 28.34 8.61
C GLY A 26 8.50 29.06 8.16
N ALA A 27 8.49 29.56 6.92
CA ALA A 27 7.29 30.17 6.35
C ALA A 27 6.12 29.18 6.32
N PHE A 28 4.89 29.71 6.42
CA PHE A 28 3.69 28.87 6.38
C PHE A 28 3.67 28.06 5.08
N PRO A 29 3.57 26.72 5.15
CA PRO A 29 3.60 25.90 3.96
C PRO A 29 2.32 26.12 3.13
N PRO A 30 2.40 25.93 1.80
CA PRO A 30 1.21 25.98 0.94
C PRO A 30 0.17 24.96 1.38
N SER A 31 -1.09 25.18 1.01
CA SER A 31 -2.16 24.25 1.30
C SER A 31 -1.89 22.89 0.65
N LEU A 32 -2.57 21.84 1.13
CA LEU A 32 -2.43 20.51 0.55
C LEU A 32 -2.91 20.48 -0.91
N GLU A 33 -3.95 21.24 -1.23
CA GLU A 33 -4.47 21.41 -2.60
C GLU A 33 -3.45 22.09 -3.51
N ASP A 34 -2.80 23.16 -3.03
CA ASP A 34 -1.73 23.83 -3.77
C ASP A 34 -0.53 22.89 -4.00
N MET A 35 -0.24 22.02 -3.03
CA MET A 35 0.80 21.00 -3.17
C MET A 35 0.43 19.98 -4.24
N VAL A 36 -0.81 19.49 -4.24
CA VAL A 36 -1.33 18.62 -5.31
C VAL A 36 -1.18 19.32 -6.66
N ALA A 37 -1.64 20.57 -6.79
CA ALA A 37 -1.54 21.34 -8.03
C ALA A 37 -0.08 21.53 -8.48
N SER A 38 0.84 21.83 -7.56
CA SER A 38 2.28 21.97 -7.84
C SER A 38 2.89 20.68 -8.36
N VAL A 39 2.52 19.55 -7.76
CA VAL A 39 3.03 18.23 -8.12
C VAL A 39 2.46 17.77 -9.46
N THR A 40 1.16 18.02 -9.73
CA THR A 40 0.52 17.73 -11.02
C THR A 40 1.08 18.57 -12.17
N LYS A 41 1.39 19.85 -11.93
CA LYS A 41 1.96 20.75 -12.94
C LYS A 41 3.38 20.33 -13.35
N SER A 42 4.10 19.67 -12.46
CA SER A 42 5.47 19.24 -12.68
C SER A 42 5.50 17.95 -13.50
N ARG A 43 5.80 18.05 -14.81
CA ARG A 43 5.87 16.88 -15.72
C ARG A 43 6.97 15.88 -15.35
N THR A 44 7.99 16.32 -14.60
CA THR A 44 9.07 15.48 -14.11
C THR A 44 9.33 15.80 -12.64
N THR A 45 9.52 14.76 -11.83
CA THR A 45 9.90 14.93 -10.43
C THR A 45 11.36 15.34 -10.36
N THR A 46 11.59 16.62 -10.18
CA THR A 46 12.94 17.19 -9.99
C THR A 46 13.36 17.08 -8.53
N SER A 47 14.67 17.08 -8.28
CA SER A 47 15.22 17.14 -6.92
C SER A 47 14.75 18.39 -6.14
N SER A 48 14.44 19.48 -6.84
CA SER A 48 13.85 20.68 -6.24
C SER A 48 12.41 20.47 -5.77
N LEU A 49 11.57 19.79 -6.57
CA LEU A 49 10.20 19.44 -6.18
C LEU A 49 10.18 18.52 -4.96
N LEU A 50 11.08 17.54 -4.90
CA LEU A 50 11.23 16.67 -3.74
C LEU A 50 11.63 17.49 -2.50
N ARG A 51 12.62 18.36 -2.63
CA ARG A 51 13.11 19.18 -1.50
C ARG A 51 12.07 20.16 -0.96
N THR A 52 11.24 20.76 -1.82
CA THR A 52 10.15 21.66 -1.38
C THR A 52 9.01 20.87 -0.73
N SER A 53 8.64 19.72 -1.32
CA SER A 53 7.58 18.85 -0.78
C SER A 53 7.93 18.32 0.61
N VAL A 54 9.20 18.04 0.88
CA VAL A 54 9.66 17.47 2.16
C VAL A 54 9.54 18.43 3.34
N LYS A 55 9.48 19.74 3.11
CA LYS A 55 9.25 20.70 4.19
C LYS A 55 7.77 20.80 4.54
N SER A 56 6.93 20.83 3.51
CA SER A 56 5.49 21.06 3.64
C SER A 56 4.71 19.79 3.97
N TYR A 57 5.15 18.63 3.49
CA TYR A 57 4.44 17.36 3.69
C TYR A 57 4.42 16.92 5.17
N PRO A 58 5.53 16.93 5.92
CA PRO A 58 5.51 16.60 7.34
C PRO A 58 4.66 17.55 8.17
N TYR A 59 4.54 18.82 7.76
CA TYR A 59 3.62 19.77 8.40
C TYR A 59 2.18 19.26 8.32
N HIS A 60 1.70 18.97 7.11
CA HIS A 60 0.35 18.44 6.88
C HIS A 60 0.15 17.10 7.60
N ALA A 61 1.15 16.23 7.60
CA ALA A 61 1.08 14.97 8.36
C ALA A 61 0.89 15.20 9.87
N ILE A 62 1.56 16.18 10.47
CA ILE A 62 1.39 16.50 11.90
C ILE A 62 0.04 17.17 12.16
N VAL A 63 -0.42 18.06 11.27
CA VAL A 63 -1.76 18.67 11.37
C VAL A 63 -2.85 17.60 11.33
N LEU A 64 -2.74 16.63 10.42
CA LEU A 64 -3.67 15.51 10.37
C LEU A 64 -3.52 14.59 11.58
N ALA A 65 -2.31 14.31 12.06
CA ALA A 65 -2.12 13.54 13.29
C ALA A 65 -2.84 14.20 14.49
N ARG A 66 -2.77 15.53 14.58
CA ARG A 66 -3.51 16.32 15.58
C ARG A 66 -5.02 16.16 15.40
N GLN A 67 -5.51 16.38 14.17
CA GLN A 67 -6.94 16.25 13.88
C GLN A 67 -7.46 14.85 14.21
N LEU A 68 -6.70 13.80 13.87
CA LEU A 68 -7.02 12.42 14.22
C LEU A 68 -7.15 12.25 15.74
N SER A 69 -6.18 12.75 16.51
CA SER A 69 -6.22 12.72 17.99
C SER A 69 -7.41 13.52 18.55
N ASP A 70 -7.59 14.77 18.13
CA ASP A 70 -8.52 15.69 18.78
C ASP A 70 -9.98 15.41 18.41
N THR A 71 -10.25 14.86 17.22
CA THR A 71 -11.61 14.77 16.68
C THR A 71 -12.12 13.36 16.44
N ILE A 72 -11.25 12.34 16.36
CA ILE A 72 -11.63 10.99 15.93
C ILE A 72 -11.20 9.94 16.97
N ALA A 73 -9.90 9.84 17.24
CA ALA A 73 -9.29 8.70 17.92
C ALA A 73 -8.87 8.96 19.37
N GLY A 74 -8.71 10.21 19.79
CA GLY A 74 -8.28 10.54 21.15
C GLY A 74 -9.36 10.29 22.20
N ASP A 75 -8.93 10.22 23.45
CA ASP A 75 -9.79 9.84 24.58
C ASP A 75 -11.02 10.75 24.71
N TYR A 76 -10.85 12.06 24.55
CA TYR A 76 -11.97 13.00 24.59
C TYR A 76 -12.92 12.85 23.39
N ALA A 77 -12.38 12.61 22.19
CA ALA A 77 -13.19 12.40 21.00
C ALA A 77 -14.07 11.14 21.12
N ARG A 78 -13.63 10.15 21.91
CA ARG A 78 -14.36 8.90 22.18
C ARG A 78 -15.55 9.05 23.11
N LEU A 79 -15.57 10.10 23.93
CA LEU A 79 -16.71 10.40 24.79
C LEU A 79 -17.89 10.98 24.00
N ALA A 80 -17.65 11.43 22.76
CA ALA A 80 -18.65 11.98 21.87
C ALA A 80 -18.96 11.02 20.70
N PRO A 81 -20.18 11.11 20.13
CA PRO A 81 -20.49 10.40 18.90
C PRO A 81 -19.57 10.87 17.76
N LEU A 82 -19.19 9.94 16.90
CA LEU A 82 -18.27 10.20 15.78
C LEU A 82 -18.86 11.24 14.82
N SER A 83 -18.09 12.30 14.53
CA SER A 83 -18.48 13.31 13.55
C SER A 83 -18.22 12.83 12.12
N GLU A 84 -19.29 12.57 11.36
CA GLU A 84 -19.21 12.15 9.95
C GLU A 84 -18.40 13.17 9.10
N THR A 85 -18.60 14.46 9.35
CA THR A 85 -17.87 15.54 8.64
C THR A 85 -16.38 15.50 8.94
N ALA A 86 -15.99 15.26 10.20
CA ALA A 86 -14.57 15.15 10.56
C ALA A 86 -13.90 13.96 9.85
N VAL A 87 -14.57 12.81 9.81
CA VAL A 87 -14.10 11.60 9.12
C VAL A 87 -13.98 11.83 7.61
N PHE A 88 -14.99 12.42 6.97
CA PHE A 88 -14.96 12.73 5.55
C PHE A 88 -13.82 13.69 5.18
N ASN A 89 -13.64 14.77 5.94
CA ASN A 89 -12.56 15.73 5.73
C ASN A 89 -11.19 15.07 5.91
N PHE A 90 -11.07 14.14 6.87
CA PHE A 90 -9.85 13.37 7.08
C PHE A 90 -9.55 12.43 5.92
N LEU A 91 -10.55 11.68 5.43
CA LEU A 91 -10.45 10.82 4.24
C LEU A 91 -10.01 11.60 2.99
N SER A 92 -10.60 12.79 2.77
CA SER A 92 -10.24 13.68 1.66
C SER A 92 -8.80 14.16 1.74
N SER A 93 -8.37 14.56 2.94
CA SER A 93 -6.99 14.99 3.19
C SER A 93 -5.99 13.85 3.01
N LEU A 94 -6.32 12.64 3.50
CA LEU A 94 -5.52 11.43 3.28
C LEU A 94 -5.41 11.08 1.79
N SER A 95 -6.50 11.20 1.03
CA SER A 95 -6.50 10.94 -0.41
C SER A 95 -5.56 11.90 -1.15
N SER A 96 -5.60 13.18 -0.79
CA SER A 96 -4.68 14.20 -1.32
C SER A 96 -3.22 13.91 -0.94
N MET A 97 -2.95 13.51 0.30
CA MET A 97 -1.61 13.08 0.73
C MET A 97 -1.14 11.84 -0.04
N ASN A 98 -2.01 10.85 -0.24
CA ASN A 98 -1.70 9.64 -1.02
C ASN A 98 -1.29 10.00 -2.45
N TYR A 99 -2.06 10.88 -3.10
CA TYR A 99 -1.77 11.35 -4.44
C TYR A 99 -0.38 11.99 -4.53
N VAL A 100 -0.06 12.90 -3.60
CA VAL A 100 1.27 13.53 -3.55
C VAL A 100 2.35 12.47 -3.39
N VAL A 101 2.19 11.51 -2.48
CA VAL A 101 3.21 10.46 -2.29
C VAL A 101 3.37 9.61 -3.53
N HIS A 102 2.28 9.20 -4.20
CA HIS A 102 2.35 8.41 -5.42
C HIS A 102 3.16 9.11 -6.52
N VAL A 103 2.90 10.39 -6.77
CA VAL A 103 3.63 11.14 -7.79
C VAL A 103 5.11 11.32 -7.42
N LEU A 104 5.43 11.53 -6.14
CA LEU A 104 6.81 11.63 -5.68
C LEU A 104 7.54 10.28 -5.68
N PHE A 105 6.82 9.17 -5.45
CA PHE A 105 7.38 7.81 -5.36
C PHE A 105 7.60 7.15 -6.72
N ASN A 106 6.73 7.39 -7.70
CA ASN A 106 6.81 6.77 -9.03
C ASN A 106 8.19 6.89 -9.73
N PRO A 107 8.86 8.05 -9.75
CA PRO A 107 10.21 8.17 -10.29
C PRO A 107 11.26 7.39 -9.50
N VAL A 108 11.07 7.22 -8.19
CA VAL A 108 12.00 6.44 -7.36
C VAL A 108 11.89 4.95 -7.68
N ASP A 109 10.69 4.44 -7.91
CA ASP A 109 10.51 3.04 -8.31
C ASP A 109 11.10 2.75 -9.70
N THR A 110 10.89 3.64 -10.66
CA THR A 110 11.45 3.48 -12.02
C THR A 110 12.97 3.62 -12.06
N THR A 111 13.55 4.48 -11.22
CA THR A 111 15.01 4.70 -11.14
C THR A 111 15.71 3.76 -10.15
N ALA A 112 15.04 3.16 -9.17
CA ALA A 112 15.64 2.12 -8.32
C ALA A 112 16.02 0.87 -9.14
N ARG A 113 15.29 0.61 -10.23
CA ARG A 113 15.65 -0.41 -11.24
C ARG A 113 16.89 -0.02 -12.07
N ASN A 114 17.14 1.28 -12.23
CA ASN A 114 18.28 1.86 -12.96
C ASN A 114 19.14 2.70 -12.01
N ARG A 115 19.96 2.02 -11.19
CA ARG A 115 20.77 2.43 -10.01
C ARG A 115 21.44 3.84 -9.94
N PHE A 116 21.23 4.79 -10.85
CA PHE A 116 22.11 5.94 -11.08
C PHE A 116 21.50 7.36 -11.05
N VAL A 117 20.23 7.58 -10.65
CA VAL A 117 19.59 8.91 -10.90
C VAL A 117 19.16 9.72 -9.65
N LEU A 118 18.92 9.11 -8.49
CA LEU A 118 18.46 9.83 -7.29
C LEU A 118 19.45 9.74 -6.12
N ASP A 119 19.82 10.91 -5.59
CA ASP A 119 20.62 11.09 -4.37
C ASP A 119 19.93 10.50 -3.13
N ASP A 120 20.72 9.99 -2.17
CA ASP A 120 20.23 9.32 -0.96
C ASP A 120 19.32 10.22 -0.12
N ALA A 121 19.59 11.52 -0.10
CA ALA A 121 18.73 12.49 0.56
C ALA A 121 17.31 12.50 -0.03
N SER A 122 17.19 12.37 -1.37
CA SER A 122 15.91 12.36 -2.06
C SER A 122 15.12 11.08 -1.80
N ARG A 123 15.81 9.94 -1.64
CA ARG A 123 15.19 8.67 -1.24
C ARG A 123 14.67 8.74 0.19
N LEU A 124 15.47 9.27 1.13
CA LEU A 124 15.05 9.49 2.52
C LEU A 124 13.83 10.42 2.60
N CYS A 125 13.79 11.44 1.75
CA CYS A 125 12.68 12.36 1.63
C CYS A 125 11.37 11.66 1.27
N VAL A 126 11.38 10.85 0.20
CA VAL A 126 10.22 10.07 -0.21
C VAL A 126 9.82 9.05 0.86
N PHE A 127 10.80 8.40 1.50
CA PHE A 127 10.57 7.48 2.61
C PHE A 127 9.78 8.15 3.74
N ARG A 128 10.17 9.37 4.14
CA ARG A 128 9.45 10.14 5.17
C ARG A 128 8.02 10.45 4.77
N CYS A 129 7.76 10.76 3.49
CA CYS A 129 6.40 11.01 3.03
C CYS A 129 5.54 9.73 3.09
N VAL A 130 6.08 8.58 2.66
CA VAL A 130 5.40 7.28 2.78
C VAL A 130 5.09 6.96 4.24
N PHE A 131 6.05 7.14 5.15
CA PHE A 131 5.83 6.93 6.58
C PHE A 131 4.82 7.92 7.20
N GLY A 132 4.77 9.15 6.70
CA GLY A 132 3.76 10.12 7.11
C GLY A 132 2.35 9.67 6.76
N PHE A 133 2.12 9.24 5.51
CA PHE A 133 0.84 8.70 5.06
C PHE A 133 0.46 7.43 5.82
N THR A 134 1.33 6.42 5.77
CA THR A 134 1.07 5.10 6.36
C THR A 134 0.96 5.16 7.89
N GLY A 135 1.64 6.09 8.55
CA GLY A 135 1.52 6.34 9.98
C GLY A 135 0.16 6.93 10.40
N LEU A 136 -0.63 7.48 9.48
CA LEU A 136 -1.96 8.05 9.75
C LEU A 136 -3.09 7.09 9.35
N VAL A 137 -2.96 6.44 8.20
CA VAL A 137 -4.03 5.62 7.60
C VAL A 137 -4.39 4.43 8.48
N LEU A 138 -3.38 3.69 8.96
CA LEU A 138 -3.65 2.48 9.74
C LEU A 138 -4.29 2.78 11.11
N PRO A 139 -3.78 3.73 11.92
CA PRO A 139 -4.47 4.12 13.16
C PRO A 139 -5.89 4.62 12.93
N PHE A 140 -6.12 5.37 11.85
CA PHE A 140 -7.44 5.85 11.49
C PHE A 140 -8.41 4.71 11.13
N TYR A 141 -7.98 3.75 10.29
CA TYR A 141 -8.77 2.56 9.99
C TYR A 141 -9.11 1.76 11.24
N ARG A 142 -8.11 1.47 12.09
CA ARG A 142 -8.30 0.74 13.35
C ARG A 142 -9.27 1.47 14.30
N GLU A 143 -9.27 2.80 14.29
CA GLU A 143 -10.23 3.58 15.05
C GLU A 143 -11.66 3.39 14.54
N LEU A 144 -11.89 3.44 13.22
CA LEU A 144 -13.22 3.21 12.65
C LEU A 144 -13.74 1.80 12.94
N VAL A 145 -12.88 0.78 12.89
CA VAL A 145 -13.22 -0.59 13.30
C VAL A 145 -13.61 -0.62 14.78
N HIS A 146 -12.83 0.04 15.64
CA HIS A 146 -13.16 0.12 17.06
C HIS A 146 -14.52 0.78 17.30
N ARG A 147 -14.79 1.91 16.63
CA ARG A 147 -16.07 2.64 16.74
C ARG A 147 -17.26 1.84 16.21
N GLU A 148 -17.07 1.04 15.16
CA GLU A 148 -18.11 0.13 14.69
C GLU A 148 -18.47 -0.89 15.79
N THR A 149 -17.47 -1.44 16.47
CA THR A 149 -17.70 -2.42 17.56
C THR A 149 -18.22 -1.80 18.85
N SER A 150 -17.78 -0.59 19.22
CA SER A 150 -18.16 0.07 20.49
C SER A 150 -19.48 0.82 20.38
N ASP A 151 -19.67 1.56 19.29
CA ASP A 151 -20.78 2.51 19.14
C ASP A 151 -21.92 1.91 18.30
N GLY A 152 -21.67 0.81 17.57
CA GLY A 152 -22.65 0.17 16.69
C GLY A 152 -23.94 -0.26 17.38
N LEU A 153 -23.91 -0.50 18.70
CA LEU A 153 -25.09 -0.82 19.50
C LEU A 153 -25.97 0.40 19.85
N ALA A 154 -25.41 1.61 19.80
CA ALA A 154 -26.08 2.84 20.22
C ALA A 154 -26.49 3.74 19.03
N GLN A 155 -26.02 3.43 17.81
CA GLN A 155 -26.26 4.26 16.63
C GLN A 155 -27.52 3.86 15.86
N SER A 156 -28.14 4.85 15.21
CA SER A 156 -29.20 4.63 14.24
C SER A 156 -28.71 3.74 13.08
N PRO A 157 -29.55 2.86 12.51
CA PRO A 157 -29.15 1.98 11.39
C PRO A 157 -28.56 2.75 10.20
N ARG A 158 -29.06 3.96 9.93
CA ARG A 158 -28.51 4.83 8.86
C ARG A 158 -27.11 5.35 9.18
N ALA A 159 -26.85 5.70 10.44
CA ALA A 159 -25.53 6.16 10.86
C ALA A 159 -24.52 5.01 10.79
N TYR A 160 -24.96 3.81 11.17
CA TYR A 160 -24.19 2.59 11.06
C TYR A 160 -23.80 2.27 9.61
N GLU A 161 -24.76 2.27 8.67
CA GLU A 161 -24.48 2.06 7.24
C GLU A 161 -23.44 3.06 6.68
N ARG A 162 -23.54 4.34 7.07
CA ARG A 162 -22.57 5.37 6.66
C ARG A 162 -21.19 5.13 7.26
N LEU A 163 -21.11 4.72 8.53
CA LEU A 163 -19.85 4.34 9.17
C LEU A 163 -19.21 3.17 8.45
N GLN A 164 -19.99 2.15 8.08
CA GLN A 164 -19.50 1.00 7.33
C GLN A 164 -18.92 1.41 5.97
N PHE A 165 -19.59 2.33 5.26
CA PHE A 165 -19.09 2.87 4.00
C PHE A 165 -17.74 3.61 4.19
N MET A 166 -17.66 4.51 5.17
CA MET A 166 -16.41 5.24 5.47
C MET A 166 -15.28 4.30 5.90
N ARG A 167 -15.60 3.25 6.66
CA ARG A 167 -14.65 2.20 7.07
C ARG A 167 -14.15 1.40 5.88
N ALA A 168 -15.03 1.04 4.93
CA ALA A 168 -14.62 0.36 3.71
C ALA A 168 -13.64 1.23 2.89
N GLN A 169 -13.93 2.52 2.74
CA GLN A 169 -13.02 3.45 2.08
C GLN A 169 -11.68 3.59 2.82
N ALA A 170 -11.70 3.62 4.15
CA ALA A 170 -10.49 3.64 4.97
C ALA A 170 -9.67 2.34 4.82
N ARG A 171 -10.34 1.19 4.72
CA ARG A 171 -9.71 -0.12 4.48
C ARG A 171 -9.01 -0.14 3.12
N ASP A 172 -9.67 0.32 2.06
CA ASP A 172 -9.08 0.37 0.73
C ASP A 172 -7.83 1.27 0.72
N MET A 173 -7.87 2.40 1.43
CA MET A 173 -6.68 3.23 1.64
C MET A 173 -5.59 2.55 2.46
N ALA A 174 -5.96 1.74 3.46
CA ALA A 174 -4.99 0.97 4.22
C ALA A 174 -4.30 -0.08 3.35
N ILE A 175 -5.04 -0.80 2.49
CA ILE A 175 -4.46 -1.75 1.53
C ILE A 175 -3.49 -1.02 0.59
N MET A 176 -3.89 0.13 0.03
CA MET A 176 -2.97 0.96 -0.78
C MET A 176 -1.74 1.41 0.01
N GLY A 177 -1.91 1.78 1.28
CA GLY A 177 -0.83 2.14 2.19
C GLY A 177 0.14 0.98 2.46
N ALA A 178 -0.36 -0.24 2.62
CA ALA A 178 0.44 -1.44 2.79
C ALA A 178 1.32 -1.71 1.55
N HIS A 179 0.74 -1.65 0.35
CA HIS A 179 1.47 -1.76 -0.91
C HIS A 179 2.56 -0.70 -1.04
N LEU A 180 2.22 0.55 -0.72
CA LEU A 180 3.15 1.67 -0.79
C LEU A 180 4.31 1.50 0.22
N LEU A 181 4.01 1.02 1.43
CA LEU A 181 5.01 0.74 2.46
C LEU A 181 5.94 -0.39 2.05
N ALA A 182 5.41 -1.50 1.54
CA ALA A 182 6.20 -2.63 1.08
C ALA A 182 7.14 -2.23 -0.06
N ARG A 183 6.63 -1.49 -1.05
CA ARG A 183 7.45 -0.91 -2.13
C ARG A 183 8.53 0.01 -1.56
N ALA A 184 8.17 0.88 -0.62
CA ALA A 184 9.13 1.78 0.03
C ALA A 184 10.26 1.01 0.73
N ILE A 185 9.95 -0.04 1.48
CA ILE A 185 10.95 -0.90 2.15
C ILE A 185 11.86 -1.61 1.15
N ARG A 186 11.33 -2.02 -0.02
CA ARG A 186 12.12 -2.71 -1.05
C ARG A 186 13.16 -1.80 -1.71
N TYR A 187 12.81 -0.53 -1.94
CA TYR A 187 13.60 0.36 -2.80
C TYR A 187 14.35 1.47 -2.05
N LEU A 188 14.03 1.74 -0.78
CA LEU A 188 14.59 2.85 -0.01
C LEU A 188 15.65 2.38 1.01
N PRO A 189 16.60 3.25 1.40
CA PRO A 189 17.71 2.88 2.26
C PRO A 189 17.23 2.35 3.63
N LYS A 190 17.66 1.15 4.01
CA LYS A 190 17.31 0.48 5.29
C LYS A 190 17.99 1.08 6.53
N ILE A 191 18.80 2.12 6.36
CA ILE A 191 19.76 2.61 7.38
C ILE A 191 19.09 3.50 8.45
N HIS A 192 17.81 3.86 8.30
CA HIS A 192 17.21 4.95 9.08
C HIS A 192 15.96 4.59 9.88
N TYR A 193 15.80 3.34 10.29
CA TYR A 193 14.67 2.98 11.13
C TYR A 193 14.79 3.62 12.53
N ALA A 194 13.98 4.65 12.78
CA ALA A 194 13.72 5.10 14.13
C ALA A 194 12.80 4.08 14.83
N PRO A 195 12.85 3.93 16.16
CA PRO A 195 11.97 3.01 16.90
C PRO A 195 10.48 3.17 16.59
N ALA A 196 10.05 4.41 16.31
CA ALA A 196 8.71 4.76 15.83
C ALA A 196 8.27 3.96 14.58
N GLN A 197 9.22 3.73 13.66
CA GLN A 197 8.99 3.09 12.38
C GLN A 197 8.88 1.57 12.51
N TRP A 198 9.57 0.95 13.48
CA TRP A 198 9.46 -0.48 13.78
C TRP A 198 8.06 -0.85 14.27
N ASN A 199 7.53 -0.09 15.22
CA ASN A 199 6.16 -0.27 15.70
C ASN A 199 5.13 -0.10 14.56
N SER A 200 5.42 0.78 13.59
CA SER A 200 4.56 0.94 12.41
C SER A 200 4.56 -0.34 11.57
N ILE A 201 5.73 -0.86 11.21
CA ILE A 201 5.87 -2.08 10.39
C ILE A 201 5.17 -3.26 11.06
N TYR A 202 5.30 -3.42 12.38
CA TYR A 202 4.61 -4.46 13.13
C TYR A 202 3.08 -4.42 12.92
N GLY A 203 2.47 -3.24 13.11
CA GLY A 203 1.04 -3.07 12.93
C GLY A 203 0.58 -3.27 11.48
N TRP A 204 1.41 -2.90 10.51
CA TRP A 204 1.13 -3.13 9.09
C TRP A 204 1.16 -4.62 8.74
N VAL A 205 2.13 -5.36 9.28
CA VAL A 205 2.21 -6.81 9.09
C VAL A 205 0.99 -7.52 9.68
N GLU A 206 0.60 -7.14 10.90
CA GLU A 206 -0.61 -7.66 11.56
C GLU A 206 -1.86 -7.39 10.72
N PHE A 207 -2.03 -6.14 10.26
CA PHE A 207 -3.12 -5.75 9.38
C PHE A 207 -3.15 -6.61 8.11
N CYS A 208 -2.02 -6.75 7.41
CA CYS A 208 -2.00 -7.55 6.19
C CYS A 208 -2.33 -9.03 6.46
N ALA A 209 -1.89 -9.61 7.58
CA ALA A 209 -2.25 -10.98 7.95
C ALA A 209 -3.75 -11.14 8.24
N GLU A 210 -4.38 -10.16 8.90
CA GLU A 210 -5.83 -10.13 9.12
C GLU A 210 -6.61 -10.02 7.81
N GLU A 211 -6.10 -9.26 6.85
CA GLU A 211 -6.69 -9.13 5.53
C GLU A 211 -6.66 -10.45 4.75
N VAL A 212 -5.55 -11.19 4.80
CA VAL A 212 -5.48 -12.54 4.20
C VAL A 212 -6.46 -13.50 4.86
N ASP A 213 -6.53 -13.51 6.19
CA ASP A 213 -7.45 -14.39 6.93
C ASP A 213 -8.92 -14.07 6.68
N SER A 214 -9.24 -12.80 6.40
CA SER A 214 -10.58 -12.36 6.05
C SER A 214 -10.98 -12.73 4.62
N GLY A 215 -10.11 -13.44 3.88
CA GLY A 215 -10.37 -13.90 2.52
C GLY A 215 -10.10 -12.85 1.45
N ALA A 216 -9.24 -11.85 1.71
CA ALA A 216 -8.79 -10.94 0.66
C ALA A 216 -8.13 -11.75 -0.47
N GLN A 217 -8.50 -11.45 -1.72
CA GLN A 217 -7.89 -12.09 -2.88
C GLN A 217 -6.39 -11.79 -2.89
N LEU A 218 -5.58 -12.85 -2.83
CA LEU A 218 -4.13 -12.77 -2.85
C LEU A 218 -3.66 -12.52 -4.28
N TYR A 219 -3.65 -11.26 -4.70
CA TYR A 219 -2.99 -10.90 -5.95
C TYR A 219 -1.48 -11.18 -5.83
N PRO A 220 -0.80 -11.60 -6.91
CA PRO A 220 0.65 -11.89 -6.88
C PRO A 220 1.49 -10.73 -6.32
N GLU A 221 1.09 -9.49 -6.60
CA GLU A 221 1.74 -8.28 -6.08
C GLU A 221 1.60 -8.14 -4.56
N PHE A 222 0.41 -8.45 -4.02
CA PHE A 222 0.17 -8.44 -2.58
C PHE A 222 1.03 -9.49 -1.86
N MET A 223 1.22 -10.66 -2.48
CA MET A 223 2.12 -11.70 -1.94
C MET A 223 3.57 -11.24 -1.85
N GLN A 224 4.06 -10.57 -2.90
CA GLN A 224 5.41 -10.01 -2.90
C GLN A 224 5.59 -8.94 -1.81
N ASP A 225 4.52 -8.18 -1.55
CA ASP A 225 4.51 -7.14 -0.53
C ASP A 225 4.47 -7.74 0.89
N LEU A 226 3.68 -8.78 1.11
CA LEU A 226 3.69 -9.58 2.33
C LEU A 226 5.07 -10.17 2.61
N GLU A 227 5.71 -10.76 1.61
CA GLU A 227 7.06 -11.33 1.75
C GLU A 227 8.08 -10.24 2.10
N THR A 228 7.97 -9.06 1.47
CA THR A 228 8.83 -7.91 1.76
C THR A 228 8.67 -7.45 3.21
N LEU A 229 7.42 -7.33 3.68
CA LEU A 229 7.11 -6.94 5.06
C LEU A 229 7.54 -8.00 6.08
N ALA A 230 7.36 -9.29 5.76
CA ALA A 230 7.79 -10.41 6.61
C ALA A 230 9.32 -10.48 6.73
N ASN A 231 10.05 -10.28 5.63
CA ASN A 231 11.50 -10.24 5.63
C ASN A 231 12.04 -9.04 6.43
N GLU A 232 11.37 -7.89 6.34
CA GLU A 232 11.72 -6.73 7.15
C GLU A 232 11.41 -6.95 8.63
N LEU A 233 10.28 -7.60 8.95
CA LEU A 233 9.96 -8.03 10.30
C LEU A 233 11.07 -8.93 10.86
N LYS A 234 11.46 -9.98 10.11
CA LYS A 234 12.61 -10.87 10.43
C LYS A 234 13.87 -10.09 10.75
N PHE A 235 14.24 -9.15 9.89
CA PHE A 235 15.41 -8.30 10.08
C PHE A 235 15.33 -7.50 11.39
N MET A 236 14.18 -6.89 11.68
CA MET A 236 13.98 -6.17 12.95
C MET A 236 14.09 -7.09 14.17
N GLY A 237 13.56 -8.32 14.11
CA GLY A 237 13.67 -9.27 15.21
C GLY A 237 15.10 -9.65 15.56
N TYR A 238 15.98 -9.77 14.56
CA TYR A 238 17.42 -9.98 14.78
C TYR A 238 18.09 -8.75 15.40
N MET A 239 17.75 -7.55 14.93
CA MET A 239 18.36 -6.29 15.40
C MET A 239 17.93 -5.93 16.83
N LEU A 240 16.68 -6.22 17.21
CA LEU A 240 16.08 -5.79 18.48
C LEU A 240 16.07 -6.86 19.56
N GLN A 241 16.61 -8.05 19.28
CA GLN A 241 16.42 -9.25 20.11
C GLN A 241 14.94 -9.61 20.33
N ALA A 242 14.01 -8.99 19.58
CA ALA A 242 12.58 -9.29 19.62
C ALA A 242 12.24 -10.67 19.04
N ALA A 243 13.23 -11.38 18.47
CA ALA A 243 13.12 -12.77 18.03
C ALA A 243 12.69 -13.74 19.16
N SER A 244 12.81 -13.36 20.44
CA SER A 244 12.32 -14.15 21.58
C SER A 244 10.87 -13.83 21.98
N GLU A 245 10.21 -12.84 21.38
CA GLU A 245 8.84 -12.49 21.73
C GLU A 245 7.84 -13.47 21.11
N PRO A 246 6.94 -14.10 21.90
CA PRO A 246 6.01 -15.10 21.39
C PRO A 246 5.08 -14.56 20.29
N HIS A 247 4.62 -13.31 20.44
CA HIS A 247 3.72 -12.67 19.50
C HIS A 247 4.38 -12.40 18.15
N TYR A 248 5.65 -12.00 18.18
CA TYR A 248 6.47 -11.82 16.98
C TYR A 248 6.66 -13.14 16.21
N ILE A 249 7.02 -14.22 16.92
CA ILE A 249 7.21 -15.56 16.31
C ILE A 249 5.91 -16.05 15.67
N ALA A 250 4.78 -15.89 16.37
CA ALA A 250 3.48 -16.29 15.87
C ALA A 250 3.10 -15.54 14.58
N LEU A 251 3.37 -14.23 14.54
CA LEU A 251 3.07 -13.40 13.37
C LEU A 251 3.92 -13.78 12.15
N VAL A 252 5.23 -14.00 12.33
CA VAL A 252 6.11 -14.47 11.25
C VAL A 252 5.63 -15.82 10.71
N LYS A 253 5.32 -16.78 11.58
CA LYS A 253 4.80 -18.09 11.17
C LYS A 253 3.48 -18.00 10.42
N ARG A 254 2.57 -17.10 10.84
CA ARG A 254 1.28 -16.86 10.18
C ARG A 254 1.48 -16.38 8.74
N LEU A 255 2.35 -15.37 8.54
CA LEU A 255 2.69 -14.86 7.21
C LEU A 255 3.35 -15.92 6.32
N GLU A 256 4.28 -16.70 6.86
CA GLU A 256 4.91 -17.80 6.12
C GLU A 256 3.89 -18.87 5.73
N GLY A 257 2.92 -19.15 6.60
CA GLY A 257 1.77 -20.00 6.27
C GLY A 257 0.99 -19.49 5.07
N HIS A 258 0.67 -18.20 5.04
CA HIS A 258 -0.01 -17.56 3.89
C HIS A 258 0.83 -17.58 2.61
N ALA A 259 2.13 -17.32 2.71
CA ALA A 259 3.06 -17.41 1.58
C ALA A 259 3.11 -18.80 0.96
N ASN A 260 3.17 -19.84 1.81
CA ASN A 260 3.20 -21.22 1.36
C ASN A 260 1.87 -21.64 0.70
N LEU A 261 0.72 -21.26 1.28
CA LEU A 261 -0.59 -21.54 0.70
C LEU A 261 -0.76 -20.92 -0.69
N ALA A 262 -0.33 -19.66 -0.86
CA ALA A 262 -0.40 -18.97 -2.14
C ALA A 262 0.53 -19.61 -3.20
N SER A 263 1.71 -20.10 -2.79
CA SER A 263 2.63 -20.78 -3.72
C SER A 263 2.04 -22.08 -4.28
N ILE A 264 1.26 -22.80 -3.47
CA ILE A 264 0.57 -24.03 -3.86
C ILE A 264 -0.60 -23.69 -4.81
N ASP A 265 -1.36 -22.63 -4.52
CA ASP A 265 -2.49 -22.19 -5.35
C ASP A 265 -2.02 -21.77 -6.76
N ILE A 266 -0.94 -20.98 -6.84
CA ILE A 266 -0.34 -20.57 -8.12
C ILE A 266 0.17 -21.77 -8.93
N SER A 267 0.79 -22.76 -8.29
CA SER A 267 1.21 -24.00 -8.96
C SER A 267 0.00 -24.75 -9.53
N SER A 268 -1.06 -24.89 -8.75
CA SER A 268 -2.27 -25.60 -9.17
C SER A 268 -3.02 -24.89 -10.30
N GLN A 269 -3.03 -23.55 -10.30
CA GLN A 269 -3.59 -22.76 -11.40
C GLN A 269 -2.75 -22.90 -12.67
N LEU A 270 -1.42 -22.86 -12.56
CA LEU A 270 -0.52 -23.07 -13.70
C LEU A 270 -0.66 -24.48 -14.27
N ASP A 271 -0.77 -25.51 -13.42
CA ASP A 271 -0.99 -26.89 -13.86
C ASP A 271 -2.35 -27.04 -14.56
N PHE A 272 -3.41 -26.43 -14.03
CA PHE A 272 -4.73 -26.39 -14.68
C PHE A 272 -4.70 -25.65 -16.03
N PHE A 273 -4.00 -24.52 -16.11
CA PHE A 273 -3.82 -23.77 -17.36
C PHE A 273 -2.99 -24.56 -18.38
N LEU A 274 -1.97 -25.28 -17.93
CA LEU A 274 -1.16 -26.14 -18.79
C LEU A 274 -1.95 -27.36 -19.28
N GLU A 275 -2.76 -27.99 -18.44
CA GLU A 275 -3.65 -29.09 -18.82
C GLU A 275 -4.74 -28.64 -19.80
N THR A 276 -5.39 -27.50 -19.54
CA THR A 276 -6.42 -26.95 -20.45
C THR A 276 -5.81 -26.49 -21.78
N ALA A 277 -4.62 -25.90 -21.77
CA ALA A 277 -3.88 -25.57 -23.00
C ALA A 277 -3.45 -26.83 -23.77
N TRP A 278 -3.04 -27.90 -23.08
CA TRP A 278 -2.72 -29.20 -23.68
C TRP A 278 -3.95 -29.90 -24.28
N MET A 279 -5.09 -29.88 -23.58
CA MET A 279 -6.35 -30.43 -24.09
C MET A 279 -6.88 -29.62 -25.29
N GLY A 280 -6.72 -28.30 -25.28
CA GLY A 280 -7.04 -27.43 -26.42
C GLY A 280 -6.19 -27.73 -27.66
N ARG A 281 -4.87 -27.92 -27.48
CA ARG A 281 -3.95 -28.33 -28.56
C ARG A 281 -4.26 -29.72 -29.12
N SER A 282 -4.65 -30.66 -28.25
CA SER A 282 -5.00 -32.03 -28.64
C SER A 282 -6.31 -32.08 -29.45
N ARG A 283 -7.29 -31.22 -29.15
CA ARG A 283 -8.51 -31.07 -29.98
C ARG A 283 -8.21 -30.46 -31.35
N LEU A 284 -7.34 -29.45 -31.43
CA LEU A 284 -6.95 -28.83 -32.71
C LEU A 284 -6.14 -29.80 -33.61
N MET A 285 -5.34 -30.68 -33.02
CA MET A 285 -4.64 -31.75 -33.76
C MET A 285 -5.59 -32.82 -34.30
N LEU A 286 -6.68 -33.14 -33.57
CA LEU A 286 -7.68 -34.11 -34.02
C LEU A 286 -8.55 -33.55 -35.15
N THR A 287 -8.99 -32.29 -35.07
CA THR A 287 -9.78 -31.66 -36.14
C THR A 287 -8.96 -31.40 -37.41
N SER A 288 -7.67 -31.07 -37.29
CA SER A 288 -6.77 -30.92 -38.44
C SER A 288 -6.50 -32.26 -39.15
N ARG A 289 -6.52 -33.39 -38.42
CA ARG A 289 -6.38 -34.73 -39.01
C ARG A 289 -7.63 -35.20 -39.74
N GLU A 290 -8.81 -34.71 -39.33
CA GLU A 290 -10.08 -34.98 -40.03
C GLU A 290 -10.21 -34.11 -41.29
N SER A 291 -9.76 -32.85 -41.29
CA SER A 291 -9.77 -32.01 -42.49
C SER A 291 -8.79 -32.51 -43.57
N LEU A 292 -7.61 -33.00 -43.17
CA LEU A 292 -6.62 -33.57 -44.11
C LEU A 292 -7.03 -34.92 -44.71
N ARG A 293 -8.01 -35.64 -44.14
CA ARG A 293 -8.58 -36.86 -44.72
C ARG A 293 -9.71 -36.58 -45.71
N ALA A 294 -10.40 -35.44 -45.59
CA ALA A 294 -11.46 -35.04 -46.51
C ALA A 294 -10.91 -34.56 -47.87
N ASP A 295 -9.74 -33.89 -47.86
CA ASP A 295 -9.16 -33.30 -49.09
C ASP A 295 -8.34 -34.26 -49.97
N ALA A 296 -8.08 -35.49 -49.50
CA ALA A 296 -7.28 -36.47 -50.23
C ALA A 296 -8.06 -37.25 -51.32
N GLN A 297 -9.36 -37.01 -51.51
CA GLN A 297 -10.18 -37.72 -52.49
C GLN A 297 -10.42 -36.97 -53.82
N SER A 298 -9.91 -35.76 -54.01
CA SER A 298 -10.25 -34.99 -55.21
C SER A 298 -9.15 -34.11 -55.78
N VAL A 299 -8.04 -34.66 -56.28
CA VAL A 299 -7.20 -33.90 -57.23
C VAL A 299 -6.56 -34.82 -58.28
N SER A 300 -6.99 -34.64 -59.54
CA SER A 300 -6.29 -35.05 -60.77
C SER A 300 -5.34 -33.92 -61.21
N PRO A 301 -4.20 -34.18 -61.89
CA PRO A 301 -3.12 -33.21 -62.00
C PRO A 301 -3.24 -32.37 -63.28
N THR A 302 -3.06 -31.05 -63.16
CA THR A 302 -2.71 -30.20 -64.30
C THR A 302 -1.58 -29.23 -63.95
N ILE A 303 -0.63 -29.25 -64.86
CA ILE A 303 0.65 -28.53 -65.00
C ILE A 303 0.46 -27.00 -65.04
N LEU A 304 1.46 -26.25 -64.53
CA LEU A 304 2.09 -25.03 -65.10
C LEU A 304 2.98 -24.41 -63.97
N SER A 305 4.31 -24.36 -64.08
CA SER A 305 5.15 -23.54 -64.97
C SER A 305 5.37 -22.10 -64.48
N PHE A 306 6.64 -21.81 -64.18
CA PHE A 306 7.41 -20.58 -64.45
C PHE A 306 7.73 -19.54 -63.35
N THR A 307 9.06 -19.36 -63.18
CA THR A 307 9.89 -18.13 -62.97
C THR A 307 9.64 -17.24 -61.76
N VAL A 308 10.58 -17.08 -60.82
CA VAL A 308 11.91 -16.40 -60.89
C VAL A 308 11.81 -14.95 -61.36
N PHE A 309 11.99 -14.00 -60.43
CA PHE A 309 12.89 -12.85 -60.58
C PHE A 309 13.18 -12.22 -59.21
N LEU A 310 14.48 -12.12 -58.91
CA LEU A 310 15.22 -11.29 -57.93
C LEU A 310 14.56 -10.88 -56.61
#